data_AF-A2CD89-F1
#
_entry.id   AF-A2CD89-F1
#
_cell.length_a   1.000
_cell.length_b   1.000
_cell.length_c   1.000
_cell.angle_alpha   90.00
_cell.angle_beta   90.00
_cell.angle_gamma   90.00
#
_symmetry.space_group_name_H-M   'P 1'
#
loop_
_entity.id
_entity.type
_entity.pdbx_description
1 polymer ?
#
loop_
_entity_poly.entity_id
_entity_poly.type
_entity_poly.pdbx_seq_one_letter_code
_entity_poly.pdbx_strand_id
1 'polypeptide(L)'
;MKKSRPANLVVLIKRPDVGGDYLLGMYALKTDKFDQDLRRFKLWQEWSYDLNVHTESVSCSPEEPIRITRDRRAVYVRRLNPGGIVNPANREDHLVWWAACVPELAGTDPSNLKDKALSLGYSTVLVESQEVLVGPVR
;
A
#
# COMPACT_ATOMS: atom_id res chain seq x y z
N MET A 1 -3.24 -9.54 -20.45
CA MET A 1 -3.21 -9.28 -18.99
C MET A 1 -4.48 -8.61 -18.49
N LYS A 2 -4.97 -7.51 -19.11
CA LYS A 2 -6.24 -6.84 -18.75
C LYS A 2 -7.45 -7.75 -18.47
N LYS A 3 -7.63 -8.85 -19.23
CA LYS A 3 -8.73 -9.83 -19.05
C LYS A 3 -8.63 -10.69 -17.78
N SER A 4 -7.47 -10.73 -17.12
CA SER A 4 -7.21 -11.52 -15.91
C SER A 4 -7.36 -10.70 -14.63
N ARG A 5 -7.72 -9.41 -14.72
CA ARG A 5 -7.91 -8.55 -13.55
C ARG A 5 -9.11 -9.06 -12.73
N PRO A 6 -8.99 -9.17 -11.40
CA PRO A 6 -10.12 -9.46 -10.54
C PRO A 6 -11.24 -8.44 -10.73
N ALA A 7 -12.50 -8.89 -10.70
CA ALA A 7 -13.66 -8.00 -10.89
C ALA A 7 -13.76 -6.92 -9.80
N ASN A 8 -13.26 -7.21 -8.60
CA ASN A 8 -13.22 -6.29 -7.45
C ASN A 8 -11.85 -5.60 -7.30
N LEU A 9 -11.07 -5.48 -8.37
CA LEU A 9 -9.81 -4.76 -8.35
C LEU A 9 -10.06 -3.25 -8.19
N VAL A 10 -9.62 -2.70 -7.06
CA VAL A 10 -9.60 -1.26 -6.81
C VAL A 10 -8.32 -0.70 -7.40
N VAL A 11 -8.43 0.22 -8.37
CA VAL A 11 -7.27 0.86 -9.01
C VAL A 11 -6.77 2.00 -8.15
N LEU A 12 -5.48 1.98 -7.81
CA LEU A 12 -4.84 2.98 -6.96
C LEU A 12 -4.15 4.06 -7.79
N ILE A 13 -3.47 3.67 -8.85
CA ILE A 13 -2.90 4.59 -9.83
C ILE A 13 -2.75 3.91 -11.17
N LYS A 14 -2.93 4.68 -12.23
CA LYS A 14 -2.55 4.32 -13.59
C LYS A 14 -1.70 5.44 -14.16
N ARG A 15 -0.51 5.12 -14.68
CA ARG A 15 0.40 6.10 -15.27
C ARG A 15 1.15 5.51 -16.47
N PRO A 16 1.64 6.36 -17.39
CA PRO A 16 2.59 5.91 -18.40
C PRO A 16 3.87 5.38 -17.74
N ASP A 17 4.46 4.36 -18.35
CA ASP A 17 5.73 3.75 -17.98
C ASP A 17 6.49 3.30 -19.24
N VAL A 18 7.72 2.81 -19.08
CA VAL A 18 8.53 2.31 -20.19
C VAL A 18 7.79 1.18 -20.91
N GLY A 19 7.48 1.38 -22.19
CA GLY A 19 6.82 0.36 -23.01
C GLY A 19 5.31 0.21 -22.78
N GLY A 20 4.65 1.10 -22.05
CA GLY A 20 3.18 1.11 -21.95
C GLY A 20 2.62 1.76 -20.68
N ASP A 21 1.52 1.23 -20.19
CA ASP A 21 0.91 1.70 -18.93
C ASP A 21 1.40 0.84 -17.75
N TYR A 22 1.67 1.49 -16.62
CA TYR A 22 1.71 0.86 -15.30
C TYR A 22 0.36 1.04 -14.60
N LEU A 23 -0.13 -0.04 -13.99
CA LEU A 23 -1.30 -0.03 -13.12
C LEU A 23 -0.97 -0.66 -11.77
N LEU A 24 -1.23 0.10 -10.72
CA LEU A 24 -1.27 -0.39 -9.34
C LEU A 24 -2.72 -0.56 -8.93
N GLY A 25 -3.04 -1.71 -8.36
CA GLY A 25 -4.35 -1.99 -7.80
C GLY A 25 -4.27 -2.85 -6.54
N MET A 26 -5.40 -2.96 -5.86
CA MET A 26 -5.56 -3.77 -4.67
C MET A 26 -6.89 -4.52 -4.71
N TYR A 27 -6.91 -5.75 -4.21
CA TYR A 27 -8.12 -6.55 -4.09
C TYR A 27 -8.04 -7.53 -2.92
N ALA A 28 -9.16 -8.20 -2.64
CA ALA A 28 -9.28 -9.18 -1.56
C ALA A 28 -8.85 -8.63 -0.18
N LEU A 29 -9.17 -7.36 0.09
CA LEU A 29 -8.97 -6.71 1.38
C LEU A 29 -9.76 -7.44 2.48
N LYS A 30 -9.09 -7.73 3.59
CA LYS A 30 -9.65 -8.39 4.78
C LYS A 30 -9.10 -7.75 6.04
N THR A 31 -9.94 -7.61 7.05
CA THR A 31 -9.54 -7.27 8.43
C THR A 31 -9.17 -8.56 9.16
N ASP A 32 -8.11 -8.53 9.99
CA ASP A 32 -7.76 -9.67 10.84
C ASP A 32 -8.79 -9.84 11.96
N LYS A 33 -8.98 -11.08 12.42
CA LYS A 33 -9.98 -11.39 13.45
C LYS A 33 -9.49 -11.03 14.86
N PHE A 34 -8.18 -11.08 15.08
CA PHE A 34 -7.55 -10.88 16.38
C PHE A 34 -6.94 -9.48 16.53
N ASP A 35 -6.72 -8.80 15.42
CA ASP A 35 -6.19 -7.44 15.36
C ASP A 35 -7.06 -6.59 14.42
N GLN A 36 -7.83 -5.66 15.00
CA GLN A 36 -8.75 -4.81 14.25
C GLN A 36 -8.05 -3.70 13.45
N ASP A 37 -6.76 -3.46 13.67
CA ASP A 37 -5.96 -2.51 12.91
C ASP A 37 -5.24 -3.19 11.74
N LEU A 38 -5.05 -4.51 11.81
CA LEU A 38 -4.41 -5.27 10.75
C LEU A 38 -5.32 -5.47 9.54
N ARG A 39 -4.85 -5.06 8.38
CA ARG A 39 -5.46 -5.34 7.06
C ARG A 39 -4.54 -6.25 6.27
N ARG A 40 -5.13 -7.22 5.56
CA ARG A 40 -4.43 -8.10 4.61
C ARG A 40 -5.10 -8.01 3.25
N PHE A 41 -4.31 -7.95 2.19
CA PHE A 41 -4.81 -7.80 0.83
C PHE A 41 -3.85 -8.40 -0.20
N LYS A 42 -4.30 -8.39 -1.45
CA LYS A 42 -3.46 -8.67 -2.61
C LYS A 42 -3.16 -7.38 -3.34
N LEU A 43 -1.87 -7.08 -3.51
CA LEU A 43 -1.41 -5.97 -4.33
C LEU A 43 -1.21 -6.45 -5.77
N TRP A 44 -1.74 -5.71 -6.72
CA TRP A 44 -1.67 -5.97 -8.15
C TRP A 44 -0.78 -4.91 -8.81
N GLN A 45 0.35 -5.33 -9.37
CA GLN A 45 1.26 -4.47 -10.11
C GLN A 45 1.37 -4.98 -11.53
N GLU A 46 0.80 -4.24 -12.47
CA GLU A 46 0.72 -4.62 -13.89
C GLU A 46 1.48 -3.62 -14.74
N TRP A 47 2.49 -4.11 -15.44
CA TRP A 47 3.17 -3.43 -16.54
C TRP A 47 2.62 -3.95 -17.87
N SER A 48 3.01 -3.32 -18.98
CA SER A 48 2.66 -3.84 -20.31
C SER A 48 3.28 -5.22 -20.61
N TYR A 49 4.40 -5.54 -19.95
CA TYR A 49 5.19 -6.75 -20.18
C TYR A 49 5.26 -7.71 -18.98
N ASP A 50 4.76 -7.33 -17.80
CA ASP A 50 4.84 -8.16 -16.58
C ASP A 50 3.64 -7.94 -15.66
N LEU A 51 3.36 -8.94 -14.80
CA LEU A 51 2.33 -8.90 -13.79
C LEU A 51 2.85 -9.52 -12.49
N ASN A 52 2.96 -8.71 -11.45
CA ASN A 52 3.31 -9.15 -10.10
C ASN A 52 2.13 -9.01 -9.16
N VAL A 53 1.88 -10.06 -8.36
CA VAL A 53 0.83 -10.09 -7.36
C VAL A 53 1.43 -10.45 -6.01
N HIS A 54 1.42 -9.50 -5.09
CA HIS A 54 1.97 -9.68 -3.74
C HIS A 54 0.85 -9.88 -2.73
N THR A 55 1.14 -10.63 -1.67
CA THR A 55 0.30 -10.62 -0.46
C THR A 55 0.95 -9.69 0.51
N GLU A 56 0.20 -8.70 0.97
CA GLU A 56 0.71 -7.68 1.86
C GLU A 56 -0.21 -7.48 3.05
N SER A 57 0.32 -6.82 4.07
CA SER A 57 -0.44 -6.37 5.22
C SER A 57 -0.07 -4.95 5.61
N VAL A 58 -1.05 -4.21 6.13
CA VAL A 58 -0.80 -2.92 6.78
C VAL A 58 -1.40 -2.90 8.18
N SER A 59 -0.78 -2.15 9.08
CA SER A 59 -1.38 -1.70 10.34
C SER A 59 -2.02 -0.34 10.12
N CYS A 60 -3.29 -0.22 10.50
CA CYS A 60 -4.03 1.03 10.50
C CYS A 60 -3.90 1.82 11.82
N SER A 61 -3.06 1.35 12.75
CA SER A 61 -2.82 2.05 14.02
C SER A 61 -2.40 3.50 13.78
N PRO A 62 -2.96 4.48 14.52
CA PRO A 62 -2.54 5.88 14.45
C PRO A 62 -1.16 6.14 15.05
N GLU A 63 -0.69 5.26 15.93
CA GLU A 63 0.60 5.38 16.61
C GLU A 63 1.73 4.75 15.80
N GLU A 64 1.48 3.57 15.22
CA GLU A 64 2.47 2.83 14.44
C GLU A 64 1.88 2.31 13.11
N PRO A 65 1.65 3.20 12.12
CA PRO A 65 1.23 2.80 10.79
C PRO A 65 2.38 2.06 10.07
N ILE A 66 2.14 0.82 9.68
CA ILE A 66 3.16 -0.03 9.05
C ILE A 66 2.61 -0.65 7.77
N ARG A 67 3.44 -0.81 6.73
CA ARG A 67 3.21 -1.70 5.59
C ARG A 67 4.27 -2.79 5.55
N ILE A 68 3.83 -4.03 5.38
CA ILE A 68 4.69 -5.19 5.24
C ILE A 68 4.46 -5.83 3.87
N THR A 69 5.55 -5.91 3.11
CA THR A 69 5.61 -6.69 1.87
C THR A 69 6.52 -7.89 2.09
N ARG A 70 6.11 -9.07 1.64
CA ARG A 70 6.96 -10.26 1.63
C ARG A 70 7.10 -10.81 0.23
N ASP A 71 8.34 -11.07 -0.17
CA ASP A 71 8.65 -11.84 -1.36
C ASP A 71 9.47 -13.09 -1.01
N ARG A 72 10.07 -13.74 -2.02
CA ARG A 72 10.86 -14.96 -1.83
C ARG A 72 12.22 -14.72 -1.15
N ARG A 73 12.69 -13.47 -1.10
CA ARG A 73 14.04 -13.10 -0.68
C ARG A 73 14.04 -12.40 0.68
N ALA A 74 13.06 -11.55 0.93
CA ALA A 74 13.04 -10.71 2.13
C ALA A 74 11.61 -10.35 2.59
N VAL A 75 11.57 -9.82 3.80
CA VAL A 75 10.43 -9.08 4.34
C VAL A 75 10.81 -7.61 4.40
N TYR A 76 10.00 -6.76 3.79
CA TYR A 76 10.16 -5.32 3.79
C TYR A 76 9.17 -4.72 4.77
N VAL A 77 9.66 -4.03 5.80
CA VAL A 77 8.85 -3.36 6.82
C VAL A 77 8.99 -1.86 6.60
N ARG A 78 7.88 -1.19 6.32
CA ARG A 78 7.83 0.26 6.07
C ARG A 78 7.01 0.92 7.14
N ARG A 79 7.63 1.80 7.94
CA ARG A 79 6.90 2.69 8.85
C ARG A 79 6.44 3.90 8.07
N LEU A 80 5.16 4.19 8.17
CA LEU A 80 4.48 5.18 7.34
C LEU A 80 3.99 6.36 8.17
N ASN A 81 3.79 7.48 7.50
CA ASN A 81 3.23 8.68 8.09
C ASN A 81 1.98 9.11 7.32
N PRO A 82 0.80 8.52 7.56
CA PRO A 82 -0.44 8.92 6.91
C PRO A 82 -0.71 10.42 7.05
N GLY A 83 -0.95 11.10 5.92
CA GLY A 83 -1.10 12.55 5.87
C GLY A 83 0.21 13.35 5.98
N GLY A 84 1.35 12.68 6.05
CA GLY A 84 2.68 13.27 5.98
C GLY A 84 3.09 13.72 4.56
N ILE A 85 4.36 14.08 4.41
CA ILE A 85 4.91 14.53 3.12
C ILE A 85 4.94 13.37 2.13
N VAL A 86 4.28 13.53 0.99
CA VAL A 86 4.32 12.57 -0.11
C VAL A 86 5.33 12.99 -1.17
N ASN A 87 6.20 12.07 -1.56
CA ASN A 87 7.20 12.23 -2.62
C ASN A 87 7.23 10.97 -3.51
N PRO A 88 7.95 10.96 -4.64
CA PRO A 88 7.96 9.81 -5.55
C PRO A 88 8.39 8.48 -4.90
N ALA A 89 9.20 8.50 -3.84
CA ALA A 89 9.72 7.29 -3.19
C ALA A 89 8.72 6.63 -2.23
N ASN A 90 7.85 7.39 -1.57
CA ASN A 90 6.85 6.86 -0.62
C ASN A 90 5.41 6.84 -1.16
N ARG A 91 5.16 7.44 -2.34
CA ARG A 91 3.80 7.61 -2.87
C ARG A 91 3.03 6.31 -3.02
N GLU A 92 3.70 5.23 -3.43
CA GLU A 92 3.06 3.92 -3.52
C GLU A 92 2.61 3.43 -2.14
N ASP A 93 3.45 3.55 -1.12
CA ASP A 93 3.11 3.14 0.24
C ASP A 93 1.89 3.89 0.77
N HIS A 94 1.81 5.19 0.51
CA HIS A 94 0.66 6.00 0.89
C HIS A 94 -0.61 5.59 0.14
N LEU A 95 -0.55 5.40 -1.18
CA LEU A 95 -1.68 4.94 -1.97
C LEU A 95 -2.23 3.60 -1.46
N VAL A 96 -1.33 2.66 -1.16
CA VAL A 96 -1.68 1.34 -0.64
C VAL A 96 -2.28 1.42 0.76
N TRP A 97 -1.64 2.19 1.65
CA TRP A 97 -2.11 2.35 3.02
C TRP A 97 -3.51 2.98 3.07
N TRP A 98 -3.73 4.09 2.34
CA TRP A 98 -5.04 4.75 2.30
C TRP A 98 -6.12 3.82 1.77
N ALA A 99 -5.85 3.09 0.69
CA ALA A 99 -6.83 2.16 0.15
C ALA A 99 -7.18 1.03 1.11
N ALA A 100 -6.22 0.58 1.94
CA ALA A 100 -6.43 -0.53 2.87
C ALA A 100 -7.12 -0.10 4.17
N CYS A 101 -6.74 1.06 4.72
CA CYS A 101 -7.23 1.55 6.00
C CYS A 101 -8.48 2.43 5.89
N VAL A 102 -8.66 3.12 4.76
CA VAL A 102 -9.78 4.02 4.49
C VAL A 102 -10.24 3.83 3.04
N PRO A 103 -10.85 2.67 2.71
CA PRO A 103 -11.06 2.23 1.32
C PRO A 103 -11.86 3.20 0.45
N GLU A 104 -12.69 4.05 1.05
CA GLU A 104 -13.42 5.11 0.37
C GLU A 104 -12.54 6.20 -0.26
N LEU A 105 -11.26 6.27 0.14
CA LEU A 105 -10.26 7.20 -0.42
C LEU A 105 -9.30 6.51 -1.40
N ALA A 106 -9.50 5.23 -1.70
CA ALA A 106 -8.63 4.51 -2.62
C ALA A 106 -8.52 5.22 -3.99
N GLY A 107 -7.29 5.41 -4.46
CA GLY A 107 -7.00 6.11 -5.72
C GLY A 107 -6.99 7.64 -5.63
N THR A 108 -7.30 8.21 -4.47
CA THR A 108 -7.13 9.65 -4.21
C THR A 108 -5.65 9.99 -4.08
N ASP A 109 -5.23 11.17 -4.56
CA ASP A 109 -3.86 11.64 -4.36
C ASP A 109 -3.56 11.82 -2.87
N PRO A 110 -2.62 11.04 -2.30
CA PRO A 110 -2.36 11.07 -0.87
C PRO A 110 -1.76 12.39 -0.38
N SER A 111 -1.18 13.22 -1.26
CA SER A 111 -0.67 14.54 -0.86
C SER A 111 -1.77 15.49 -0.39
N ASN A 112 -3.03 15.18 -0.71
CA ASN A 112 -4.19 16.01 -0.39
C ASN A 112 -4.98 15.47 0.83
N LEU A 113 -4.45 14.47 1.54
CA LEU A 113 -5.17 13.76 2.60
C LEU A 113 -4.70 14.11 4.02
N LYS A 114 -3.92 15.18 4.20
CA LYS A 114 -3.42 15.61 5.51
C LYS A 114 -4.54 15.90 6.51
N ASP A 115 -5.51 16.73 6.13
CA ASP A 115 -6.62 17.11 7.04
C ASP A 115 -7.46 15.89 7.42
N LYS A 116 -7.65 14.97 6.47
CA LYS A 116 -8.34 13.70 6.73
C LYS A 116 -7.55 12.84 7.72
N ALA A 117 -6.23 12.73 7.58
CA ALA A 117 -5.39 11.99 8.53
C ALA A 117 -5.48 12.58 9.94
N LEU A 118 -5.40 13.91 10.08
CA LEU A 118 -5.57 14.58 11.37
C LEU A 118 -6.95 14.27 11.98
N SER A 119 -8.02 14.29 11.19
CA SER A 119 -9.38 13.97 11.67
C SER A 119 -9.53 12.51 12.15
N LEU A 120 -8.67 11.61 11.68
CA LEU A 120 -8.64 10.20 12.07
C LEU A 120 -7.64 9.92 13.22
N GLY A 121 -6.94 10.94 13.72
CA GLY A 121 -6.03 10.82 14.86
C GLY A 121 -4.57 10.55 14.51
N TYR A 122 -4.17 10.61 13.23
CA TYR A 122 -2.76 10.47 12.85
C TYR A 122 -1.98 11.77 13.12
N SER A 123 -0.72 11.66 13.54
CA SER A 123 0.09 12.83 13.88
C SER A 123 0.57 13.64 12.68
N THR A 124 0.66 13.02 11.49
CA THR A 124 1.23 13.58 10.24
C THR A 124 2.71 13.99 10.31
N VAL A 125 3.39 13.67 11.42
CA VAL A 125 4.79 14.05 11.68
C VAL A 125 5.70 12.85 12.00
N LEU A 126 5.22 11.63 11.75
CA LEU A 126 6.03 10.42 11.92
C LEU A 126 7.19 10.41 10.92
N VAL A 127 8.34 9.88 11.37
CA VAL A 127 9.50 9.65 10.51
C VAL A 127 9.30 8.34 9.77
N GLU A 128 9.19 8.44 8.45
CA GLU A 128 9.06 7.26 7.58
C GLU A 128 10.41 6.55 7.43
N SER A 129 10.37 5.23 7.41
CA SER A 129 11.56 4.39 7.27
C SER A 129 11.22 3.07 6.61
N GLN A 130 12.23 2.45 5.98
CA GLN A 130 12.14 1.09 5.47
C GLN A 130 13.25 0.24 6.09
N GLU A 131 12.86 -0.90 6.63
CA GLU A 131 13.76 -1.96 7.08
C GLU A 131 13.59 -3.19 6.18
N VAL A 132 14.70 -3.88 5.90
CA VAL A 132 14.71 -5.11 5.10
C VAL A 132 15.20 -6.24 5.97
N LEU A 133 14.33 -7.19 6.26
CA LEU A 133 14.63 -8.38 7.03
C LEU A 133 14.93 -9.51 6.05
N VAL A 134 16.20 -9.92 6.00
CA VAL A 134 16.66 -11.03 5.17
C VAL A 134 16.72 -12.28 6.05
N GLY A 135 15.96 -13.31 5.69
CA GLY A 135 16.05 -14.63 6.33
C GLY A 135 17.17 -15.47 5.71
N PRO A 136 17.64 -16.54 6.39
CA PRO A 136 18.56 -17.49 5.77
C PRO A 136 17.89 -18.13 4.54
N VAL A 137 18.64 -18.23 3.44
CA VAL A 137 18.23 -19.00 2.25
C VAL A 137 18.05 -20.45 2.72
N ARG A 138 16.82 -20.95 2.75
CA ARG A 138 16.53 -22.37 2.95
C ARG A 138 16.55 -23.09 1.61
#